data_AF-A0A561P673-F1
#
_entry.id   AF-A0A561P673-F1
#
_cell.length_a   1.000
_cell.length_b   1.000
_cell.length_c   1.000
_cell.angle_alpha   90.00
_cell.angle_beta   90.00
_cell.angle_gamma   90.00
#
_symmetry.space_group_name_H-M   'P 1'
#
loop_
_entity.id
_entity.type
_entity.pdbx_description
1 polymer ?
#
loop_
_entity_poly.entity_id
_entity_poly.type
_entity_poly.pdbx_seq_one_letter_code
_entity_poly.pdbx_strand_id
1 'polypeptide(L)'
;MSPELISNDQEYIEGLLRHQPAVIENIYQRFATKEKRFILQKSGHVKDAAHIFEEALMDIYFFARRHPLKVADFEPFLQLLCKRIWEQELERRGQRIPGLEAEELSTMSRDDIQDVEDVLKEGEKRRLAYHYFLTLPDECKELLRWSLTDGCLQADISAETNIPLAELPVRRVSCFRSLFRDIDNKLKAHSLSDQNLEDTDRFLSGQMNEAERKAFTTRLQNDAAFSQQVKRFDIIRQLLAQKICPDADRDEIQHLLFTHRNAWYTLKDNSGIPIRNYVILTALIAAGMAILLYISPWRKNIYRQFASTEMQIPDIDSLRLPEEAIQQFNRGHFNEAVVLLNNALTTNPGNLYARFYRGVARIDQNQLNDAREDLLAVFSNSHDLRNDAAFYMALSYLKEGRKQQCQEWLSKIPPEAPNYPKVQKLIEELK
;
A
#
# COMPACT_ATOMS: atom_id res chain seq x y z
N MET A 1 21.60 24.14 -6.79
CA MET A 1 22.76 24.19 -7.70
C MET A 1 22.21 24.25 -9.11
N SER A 2 22.63 25.22 -9.92
CA SER A 2 22.32 25.25 -11.34
C SER A 2 22.88 23.97 -11.99
N PRO A 3 22.11 23.24 -12.81
CA PRO A 3 22.59 22.02 -13.42
C PRO A 3 23.79 22.35 -14.33
N GLU A 4 24.87 21.58 -14.21
CA GLU A 4 25.94 21.62 -15.21
C GLU A 4 25.33 21.37 -16.59
N LEU A 5 25.65 22.25 -17.53
CA LEU A 5 25.14 22.16 -18.90
C LEU A 5 25.82 20.97 -19.57
N ILE A 6 25.07 19.90 -19.79
CA ILE A 6 25.46 18.82 -20.69
C ILE A 6 25.67 19.42 -22.07
N SER A 7 26.89 19.29 -22.58
CA SER A 7 27.33 19.87 -23.87
C SER A 7 27.20 18.91 -25.04
N ASN A 8 27.05 17.62 -24.75
CA ASN A 8 26.95 16.53 -25.71
C ASN A 8 25.74 15.65 -25.36
N ASP A 9 24.77 15.56 -26.27
CA ASP A 9 23.52 14.82 -26.07
C ASP A 9 23.74 13.30 -25.91
N GLN A 10 24.89 12.77 -26.34
CA GLN A 10 25.26 11.38 -26.05
C GLN A 10 25.42 11.11 -24.54
N GLU A 11 25.74 12.13 -23.74
CA GLU A 11 25.89 12.00 -22.29
C GLU A 11 24.59 11.57 -21.61
N TYR A 12 23.41 11.85 -22.19
CA TYR A 12 22.14 11.37 -21.64
C TYR A 12 22.05 9.83 -21.67
N ILE A 13 22.46 9.20 -22.77
CA ILE A 13 22.47 7.73 -22.89
C ILE A 13 23.55 7.14 -21.99
N GLU A 14 24.75 7.73 -21.97
CA GLU A 14 25.83 7.26 -21.09
C GLU A 14 25.45 7.40 -19.61
N GLY A 15 24.77 8.48 -19.23
CA GLY A 15 24.28 8.69 -17.88
C GLY A 15 23.21 7.68 -17.47
N LEU A 16 22.31 7.29 -18.38
CA LEU A 16 21.36 6.19 -18.14
C LEU A 16 22.09 4.85 -17.92
N LEU A 17 23.09 4.55 -18.74
CA LEU A 17 23.86 3.30 -18.65
C LEU A 17 24.75 3.23 -17.40
N ARG A 18 25.26 4.37 -16.93
CA ARG A 18 26.10 4.51 -15.73
C ARG A 18 25.32 4.92 -14.48
N HIS A 19 23.99 4.92 -14.56
CA HIS A 19 23.07 5.26 -13.45
C HIS A 19 23.35 6.61 -12.78
N GLN A 20 23.78 7.62 -13.53
CA GLN A 20 24.21 8.90 -12.98
C GLN A 20 23.00 9.76 -12.56
N PRO A 21 22.76 10.01 -11.25
CA PRO A 21 21.54 10.68 -10.80
C PRO A 21 21.44 12.13 -11.32
N ALA A 22 22.58 12.82 -11.46
CA ALA A 22 22.64 14.17 -11.99
C ALA A 22 22.20 14.26 -13.46
N VAL A 23 22.58 13.27 -14.28
CA VAL A 23 22.16 13.22 -15.70
C VAL A 23 20.68 12.89 -15.80
N ILE A 24 20.19 11.94 -15.00
CA ILE A 24 18.76 11.59 -14.97
C ILE A 24 17.92 12.80 -14.54
N GLU A 25 18.32 13.53 -13.49
CA GLU A 25 17.64 14.77 -13.10
C GLU A 25 17.62 15.80 -14.24
N ASN A 26 18.72 15.92 -15.00
CA ASN A 26 18.79 16.81 -16.16
C ASN A 26 17.82 16.39 -17.28
N ILE A 27 17.73 15.08 -17.58
CA ILE A 27 16.76 14.52 -18.54
C ILE A 27 15.33 14.92 -18.17
N TYR A 28 14.95 14.75 -16.89
CA TYR A 28 13.61 15.14 -16.45
C TYR A 28 13.41 16.67 -16.50
N GLN A 29 14.38 17.45 -16.04
CA GLN A 29 14.32 18.92 -16.05
C GLN A 29 14.09 19.49 -17.45
N ARG A 30 14.79 18.93 -18.45
CA ARG A 30 14.73 19.44 -19.82
C ARG A 30 13.52 18.92 -20.59
N PHE A 31 13.24 17.62 -20.52
CA PHE A 31 12.35 16.98 -21.48
C PHE A 31 10.96 16.64 -20.94
N ALA A 32 10.83 16.37 -19.64
CA ALA A 32 9.57 15.85 -19.06
C ALA A 32 8.40 16.83 -19.20
N THR A 33 8.63 18.15 -19.10
CA THR A 33 7.57 19.16 -19.21
C THR A 33 6.98 19.22 -20.62
N LYS A 34 7.83 19.13 -21.65
CA LYS A 34 7.43 19.15 -23.06
C LYS A 34 6.61 17.90 -23.39
N GLU A 35 7.10 16.74 -22.95
CA GLU A 35 6.40 15.47 -23.13
C GLU A 35 5.05 15.44 -22.40
N LYS A 36 5.02 15.88 -21.13
CA LYS A 36 3.77 16.00 -20.36
C LYS A 36 2.74 16.85 -21.09
N ARG A 37 3.15 18.00 -21.63
CA ARG A 37 2.25 18.88 -22.38
C ARG A 37 1.70 18.18 -23.62
N PHE A 38 2.55 17.50 -24.37
CA PHE A 38 2.16 16.76 -25.57
C PHE A 38 1.10 15.69 -25.27
N ILE A 39 1.36 14.82 -24.29
CA ILE A 39 0.43 13.74 -23.92
C ILE A 39 -0.92 14.28 -23.43
N LEU A 40 -0.91 15.34 -22.61
CA LEU A 40 -2.15 15.99 -22.14
C LEU A 40 -2.97 16.61 -23.28
N GLN A 41 -2.32 17.16 -24.31
CA GLN A 41 -2.99 17.71 -25.48
C GLN A 41 -3.59 16.62 -26.38
N LYS A 42 -3.09 15.38 -26.30
CA LYS A 42 -3.49 14.23 -27.12
C LYS A 42 -4.26 13.20 -26.30
N SER A 43 -5.19 13.67 -25.46
CA SER A 43 -6.14 12.84 -24.69
C SER A 43 -5.55 11.95 -23.60
N GLY A 44 -4.29 12.20 -23.19
CA GLY A 44 -3.67 11.53 -22.06
C GLY A 44 -3.81 12.31 -20.75
N HIS A 45 -3.46 11.66 -19.64
CA HIS A 45 -3.42 12.24 -18.30
C HIS A 45 -1.98 12.36 -17.80
N VAL A 46 -1.79 13.02 -16.65
CA VAL A 46 -0.45 13.12 -16.01
C VAL A 46 0.15 11.75 -15.73
N LYS A 47 -0.69 10.76 -15.35
CA LYS A 47 -0.26 9.37 -15.14
C LYS A 47 0.22 8.71 -16.44
N ASP A 48 -0.46 8.98 -17.56
CA ASP A 48 -0.05 8.48 -18.87
C ASP A 48 1.30 9.09 -19.25
N ALA A 49 1.46 10.42 -19.12
CA ALA A 49 2.72 11.10 -19.43
C ALA A 49 3.90 10.59 -18.58
N ALA A 50 3.67 10.36 -17.29
CA ALA A 50 4.68 9.83 -16.38
C ALA A 50 5.12 8.40 -16.78
N HIS A 51 4.14 7.57 -17.18
CA HIS A 51 4.39 6.21 -17.62
C HIS A 51 5.12 6.16 -18.95
N ILE A 52 4.67 6.90 -19.96
CA ILE A 52 5.27 6.94 -21.30
C ILE A 52 6.73 7.42 -21.23
N PHE A 53 6.99 8.46 -20.45
CA PHE A 53 8.35 9.01 -20.31
C PHE A 53 9.29 8.01 -19.63
N GLU A 54 8.88 7.41 -18.51
CA GLU A 54 9.66 6.36 -17.83
C GLU A 54 9.87 5.12 -18.71
N GLU A 55 8.83 4.72 -19.47
CA GLU A 55 8.90 3.59 -20.39
C GLU A 55 9.90 3.85 -21.53
N ALA A 56 9.89 5.04 -22.13
CA ALA A 56 10.84 5.43 -23.16
C ALA A 56 12.30 5.38 -22.64
N LEU A 57 12.55 5.92 -21.45
CA LEU A 57 13.89 5.88 -20.84
C LEU A 57 14.35 4.45 -20.53
N MET A 58 13.44 3.59 -20.06
CA MET A 58 13.75 2.18 -19.85
C MET A 58 14.04 1.45 -21.17
N ASP A 59 13.30 1.74 -22.24
CA ASP A 59 13.53 1.12 -23.55
C ASP A 59 14.88 1.52 -24.13
N ILE A 60 15.26 2.80 -24.02
CA ILE A 60 16.59 3.30 -24.37
C ILE A 60 17.67 2.58 -23.57
N TYR A 61 17.52 2.52 -22.24
CA TYR A 61 18.48 1.86 -21.34
C TYR A 61 18.72 0.40 -21.75
N PHE A 62 17.66 -0.39 -21.91
CA PHE A 62 17.82 -1.80 -22.24
C PHE A 62 18.40 -2.02 -23.63
N PHE A 63 18.02 -1.20 -24.62
CA PHE A 63 18.55 -1.31 -25.98
C PHE A 63 20.04 -0.95 -26.00
N ALA A 64 20.42 0.18 -25.38
CA ALA A 64 21.78 0.68 -25.36
C ALA A 64 22.77 -0.22 -24.59
N ARG A 65 22.29 -1.10 -23.69
CA ARG A 65 23.12 -2.13 -23.04
C ARG A 65 23.63 -3.20 -24.01
N ARG A 66 22.95 -3.41 -25.14
CA ARG A 66 23.23 -4.49 -26.09
C ARG A 66 23.67 -4.00 -27.45
N HIS A 67 23.20 -2.82 -27.83
CA HIS A 67 23.41 -2.22 -29.13
C HIS A 67 24.09 -0.87 -28.96
N PRO A 68 25.12 -0.56 -29.76
CA PRO A 68 25.69 0.78 -29.75
C PRO A 68 24.63 1.76 -30.29
N LEU A 69 24.07 2.58 -29.40
CA LEU A 69 23.10 3.61 -29.74
C LEU A 69 23.79 4.97 -29.70
N LYS A 70 23.86 5.65 -30.85
CA LYS A 70 24.44 6.98 -30.98
C LYS A 70 23.35 7.96 -31.38
N VAL A 71 23.25 9.07 -30.65
CA VAL A 71 22.29 10.13 -30.96
C VAL A 71 23.03 11.41 -31.27
N ALA A 72 22.67 12.04 -32.39
CA ALA A 72 23.14 13.39 -32.70
C ALA A 72 22.44 14.43 -31.83
N ASP A 73 21.11 14.33 -31.74
CA ASP A 73 20.24 15.15 -30.91
C ASP A 73 19.31 14.24 -30.10
N PHE A 74 19.38 14.31 -28.77
CA PHE A 74 18.62 13.44 -27.88
C PHE A 74 17.16 13.87 -27.75
N GLU A 75 16.87 15.17 -27.81
CA GLU A 75 15.49 15.67 -27.66
C GLU A 75 14.55 15.17 -28.78
N PRO A 76 14.83 15.34 -30.08
CA PRO A 76 13.96 14.84 -31.15
C PRO A 76 13.81 13.32 -31.10
N PHE A 77 14.90 12.62 -30.78
CA PHE A 77 14.92 11.17 -30.60
C PHE A 77 13.95 10.71 -29.50
N LEU A 78 14.09 11.27 -28.29
CA LEU A 78 13.25 10.91 -27.15
C LEU A 78 11.79 11.29 -27.39
N GLN A 79 11.53 12.45 -27.99
CA GLN A 79 10.18 12.89 -28.31
C GLN A 79 9.51 11.97 -29.33
N LEU A 80 10.21 11.61 -30.41
CA LEU A 80 9.68 10.67 -31.40
C LEU A 80 9.36 9.32 -30.75
N LEU A 81 10.25 8.79 -29.91
CA LEU A 81 10.02 7.54 -29.20
C LEU A 81 8.79 7.61 -28.29
N CYS A 82 8.67 8.63 -27.45
CA CYS A 82 7.50 8.83 -26.57
C CYS A 82 6.19 8.93 -27.37
N LYS A 83 6.19 9.66 -28.50
CA LYS A 83 5.04 9.76 -29.39
C LYS A 83 4.62 8.39 -29.92
N ARG A 84 5.57 7.58 -30.39
CA ARG A 84 5.27 6.22 -30.89
C ARG A 84 4.70 5.32 -29.81
N ILE A 85 5.25 5.37 -28.60
CA ILE A 85 4.72 4.60 -27.47
C ILE A 85 3.29 5.06 -27.14
N TRP A 86 3.02 6.37 -27.16
CA TRP A 86 1.67 6.90 -26.92
C TRP A 86 0.66 6.54 -28.02
N GLU A 87 1.07 6.58 -29.30
CA GLU A 87 0.24 6.10 -30.41
C GLU A 87 -0.24 4.67 -30.18
N GLN A 88 0.68 3.78 -29.79
CA GLN A 88 0.36 2.38 -29.49
C GLN A 88 -0.57 2.25 -28.28
N GLU A 89 -0.38 3.06 -27.26
CA GLU A 89 -1.25 3.06 -26.08
C GLU A 89 -2.67 3.54 -26.43
N LEU A 90 -2.81 4.55 -27.29
CA LEU A 90 -4.11 4.98 -27.82
C LEU A 90 -4.77 3.87 -28.66
N GLU A 91 -4.01 3.19 -29.52
CA GLU A 91 -4.52 2.07 -30.31
C GLU A 91 -5.04 0.94 -29.41
N ARG A 92 -4.32 0.61 -28.32
CA ARG A 92 -4.79 -0.37 -27.31
C ARG A 92 -6.08 0.07 -26.63
N ARG A 93 -6.30 1.37 -26.47
CA ARG A 93 -7.54 1.97 -25.94
C ARG A 93 -8.66 2.08 -26.99
N GLY A 94 -8.42 1.64 -28.23
CA GLY A 94 -9.37 1.75 -29.34
C GLY A 94 -9.55 3.19 -29.84
N GLN A 95 -8.58 4.07 -29.58
CA GLN A 95 -8.57 5.46 -30.00
C GLN A 95 -7.57 5.65 -31.14
N ARG A 96 -7.91 6.51 -32.11
CA ARG A 96 -6.98 6.93 -33.15
C ARG A 96 -7.10 8.43 -33.34
N ILE A 97 -5.99 9.15 -33.13
CA ILE A 97 -5.94 10.60 -33.28
C ILE A 97 -5.20 10.93 -34.58
N PRO A 98 -5.86 11.53 -35.59
CA PRO A 98 -5.19 12.00 -36.80
C PRO A 98 -4.16 13.11 -36.49
N GLY A 99 -3.06 13.18 -37.23
CA GLY A 99 -2.06 14.23 -37.07
C GLY A 99 -1.17 14.10 -35.82
N LEU A 100 -0.78 12.87 -35.47
CA LEU A 100 0.40 12.61 -34.62
C LEU A 100 1.72 12.54 -35.43
N GLU A 101 1.65 12.78 -36.75
CA GLU A 101 2.84 12.86 -37.63
C GLU A 101 3.92 13.72 -36.98
N ALA A 102 5.04 13.09 -36.66
CA ALA A 102 6.09 13.70 -35.88
C ALA A 102 6.80 14.76 -36.73
N GLU A 103 6.66 16.03 -36.34
CA GLU A 103 7.46 17.15 -36.86
C GLU A 103 8.97 16.82 -36.81
N GLU A 104 9.38 16.00 -35.84
CA GLU A 104 10.73 15.49 -35.65
C GLU A 104 11.26 14.66 -36.83
N LEU A 105 10.39 14.03 -37.63
CA LEU A 105 10.80 13.30 -38.85
C LEU A 105 11.47 14.20 -39.89
N SER A 106 11.16 15.50 -39.88
CA SER A 106 11.75 16.47 -40.81
C SER A 106 13.12 16.98 -40.36
N THR A 107 13.42 16.90 -39.07
CA THR A 107 14.67 17.37 -38.46
C THR A 107 15.68 16.26 -38.23
N MET A 108 15.23 15.00 -38.18
CA MET A 108 16.07 13.83 -37.89
C MET A 108 16.64 13.18 -39.16
N SER A 109 17.83 12.59 -39.04
CA SER A 109 18.39 11.78 -40.10
C SER A 109 17.63 10.45 -40.25
N ARG A 110 17.80 9.78 -41.40
CA ARG A 110 17.20 8.44 -41.62
C ARG A 110 17.72 7.40 -40.64
N ASP A 111 18.99 7.52 -40.24
CA ASP A 111 19.63 6.60 -39.31
C ASP A 111 19.07 6.79 -37.90
N ASP A 112 18.91 8.04 -37.43
CA ASP A 112 18.30 8.32 -36.12
C ASP A 112 16.84 7.82 -36.04
N ILE A 113 16.08 7.94 -37.14
CA ILE A 113 14.70 7.42 -37.23
C ILE A 113 14.71 5.90 -37.12
N GLN A 114 15.66 5.22 -37.77
CA GLN A 114 15.79 3.77 -37.69
C GLN A 114 16.13 3.32 -36.26
N ASP A 115 17.01 4.04 -35.58
CA ASP A 115 17.37 3.76 -34.19
C ASP A 115 16.15 3.86 -33.26
N VAL A 116 15.28 4.87 -33.44
CA VAL A 116 14.01 4.97 -32.69
C VAL A 116 13.11 3.77 -32.97
N GLU A 117 12.97 3.36 -34.22
CA GLU A 117 12.17 2.19 -34.57
C GLU A 117 12.71 0.90 -33.95
N ASP A 118 14.03 0.74 -33.91
CA ASP A 118 14.67 -0.47 -33.38
C ASP A 118 14.51 -0.56 -31.87
N VAL A 119 14.71 0.56 -31.16
CA VAL A 119 14.43 0.69 -29.72
C VAL A 119 12.98 0.37 -29.41
N LEU A 120 12.04 0.94 -30.17
CA LEU A 120 10.61 0.71 -30.00
C LEU A 120 10.26 -0.77 -30.22
N LYS A 121 10.68 -1.36 -31.36
CA LYS A 121 10.39 -2.76 -31.73
C LYS A 121 10.94 -3.74 -30.69
N GLU A 122 12.12 -3.50 -30.14
CA GLU A 122 12.69 -4.34 -29.10
C GLU A 122 11.93 -4.21 -27.77
N GLY A 123 11.60 -2.97 -27.37
CA GLY A 123 10.77 -2.69 -26.19
C GLY A 123 9.40 -3.39 -26.25
N GLU A 124 8.74 -3.37 -27.42
CA GLU A 124 7.48 -4.07 -27.64
C GLU A 124 7.60 -5.58 -27.49
N LYS A 125 8.62 -6.19 -28.10
CA LYS A 125 8.88 -7.63 -27.99
C LYS A 125 9.12 -8.02 -26.52
N ARG A 126 9.85 -7.17 -25.78
CA ARG A 126 10.10 -7.35 -24.34
C ARG A 126 8.79 -7.32 -23.54
N ARG A 127 7.95 -6.31 -23.76
CA ARG A 127 6.63 -6.17 -23.11
C ARG A 127 5.72 -7.35 -23.45
N LEU A 128 5.69 -7.80 -24.71
CA LEU A 128 4.91 -8.95 -25.15
C LEU A 128 5.35 -10.24 -24.45
N ALA A 129 6.65 -10.51 -24.43
CA ALA A 129 7.20 -11.68 -23.75
C ALA A 129 6.87 -11.66 -22.25
N TYR A 130 7.03 -10.50 -21.59
CA TYR A 130 6.70 -10.34 -20.18
C TYR A 130 5.21 -10.49 -19.89
N HIS A 131 4.33 -9.99 -20.76
CA HIS A 131 2.88 -10.14 -20.62
C HIS A 131 2.46 -11.62 -20.58
N TYR A 132 2.95 -12.45 -21.50
CA TYR A 132 2.65 -13.89 -21.51
C TYR A 132 3.41 -14.67 -20.44
N PHE A 133 4.55 -14.18 -19.99
CA PHE A 133 5.21 -14.75 -18.81
C PHE A 133 4.33 -14.61 -17.56
N LEU A 134 3.66 -13.47 -17.37
CA LEU A 134 2.78 -13.23 -16.23
C LEU A 134 1.56 -14.16 -16.20
N THR A 135 1.16 -14.74 -17.32
CA THR A 135 0.04 -15.70 -17.40
C THR A 135 0.44 -17.13 -17.04
N LEU A 136 1.74 -17.42 -16.85
CA LEU A 136 2.22 -18.74 -16.46
C LEU A 136 1.94 -19.04 -14.98
N PRO A 137 1.82 -20.33 -14.60
CA PRO A 137 1.81 -20.74 -13.20
C PRO A 137 3.06 -20.26 -12.44
N ASP A 138 2.93 -20.04 -11.12
CA ASP A 138 4.03 -19.54 -10.27
C ASP A 138 5.28 -20.43 -10.34
N GLU A 139 5.10 -21.76 -10.36
CA GLU A 139 6.20 -22.72 -10.54
C GLU A 139 6.99 -22.47 -11.84
N CYS A 140 6.29 -22.17 -12.94
CA CYS A 140 6.94 -21.86 -14.21
C CYS A 140 7.61 -20.49 -14.20
N LYS A 141 7.02 -19.50 -13.53
CA LYS A 141 7.62 -18.17 -13.43
C LYS A 141 8.95 -18.22 -12.68
N GLU A 142 8.99 -18.91 -11.53
CA GLU A 142 10.21 -19.09 -10.75
C GLU A 142 11.25 -19.94 -11.51
N LEU A 143 10.83 -21.06 -12.12
CA LEU A 143 11.75 -21.90 -12.89
C LEU A 143 12.39 -21.13 -14.06
N LEU A 144 11.61 -20.39 -14.84
CA LEU A 144 12.14 -19.62 -15.96
C LEU A 144 13.02 -18.44 -15.52
N ARG A 145 12.69 -17.80 -14.38
CA ARG A 145 13.50 -16.73 -13.79
C ARG A 145 14.92 -17.21 -13.47
N TRP A 146 15.04 -18.34 -12.79
CA TRP A 146 16.34 -18.93 -12.48
C TRP A 146 17.03 -19.52 -13.70
N SER A 147 16.28 -20.18 -14.57
CA SER A 147 16.83 -20.83 -15.77
C SER A 147 17.41 -19.88 -16.82
N LEU A 148 16.92 -18.63 -16.84
CA LEU A 148 17.41 -17.60 -17.76
C LEU A 148 18.47 -16.69 -17.13
N THR A 149 18.76 -16.86 -15.85
CA THR A 149 19.83 -16.10 -15.17
C THR A 149 21.17 -16.57 -15.71
N ASP A 150 21.98 -15.62 -16.18
CA ASP A 150 23.28 -15.93 -16.78
C ASP A 150 24.21 -16.60 -15.75
N GLY A 151 24.97 -17.60 -16.21
CA GLY A 151 25.89 -18.36 -15.36
C GLY A 151 25.26 -19.24 -14.27
N CYS A 152 23.92 -19.36 -14.19
CA CYS A 152 23.25 -20.14 -13.16
C CYS A 152 23.39 -21.66 -13.41
N LEU A 153 23.88 -22.41 -12.41
CA LEU A 153 24.06 -23.86 -12.54
C LEU A 153 22.75 -24.61 -12.33
N GLN A 154 22.61 -25.79 -12.93
CA GLN A 154 21.44 -26.65 -12.73
C GLN A 154 21.21 -27.00 -11.26
N ALA A 155 22.29 -27.17 -10.48
CA ALA A 155 22.23 -27.42 -9.05
C ALA A 155 21.59 -26.25 -8.28
N ASP A 156 21.94 -25.02 -8.66
CA ASP A 156 21.40 -23.81 -8.03
C ASP A 156 19.92 -23.65 -8.39
N ILE A 157 19.55 -23.84 -9.67
CA ILE A 157 18.15 -23.83 -10.11
C ILE A 157 17.34 -24.89 -9.34
N SER A 158 17.88 -26.09 -9.17
CA SER A 158 17.23 -27.17 -8.40
C SER A 158 16.97 -26.77 -6.96
N ALA A 159 17.97 -26.16 -6.31
CA ALA A 159 17.87 -25.69 -4.92
C ALA A 159 16.85 -24.57 -4.76
N GLU A 160 16.87 -23.56 -5.63
CA GLU A 160 15.98 -22.40 -5.55
C GLU A 160 14.52 -22.74 -5.88
N THR A 161 14.29 -23.69 -6.79
CA THR A 161 12.94 -24.06 -7.24
C THR A 161 12.33 -25.24 -6.50
N ASN A 162 13.11 -25.97 -5.68
CA ASN A 162 12.75 -27.26 -5.10
C ASN A 162 12.35 -28.32 -6.14
N ILE A 163 12.87 -28.23 -7.36
CA ILE A 163 12.65 -29.21 -8.43
C ILE A 163 13.87 -30.13 -8.51
N PRO A 164 13.71 -31.47 -8.49
CA PRO A 164 14.82 -32.40 -8.64
C PRO A 164 15.61 -32.20 -9.94
N LEU A 165 16.94 -32.29 -9.88
CA LEU A 165 17.84 -32.15 -11.04
C LEU A 165 17.41 -32.97 -12.27
N ALA A 166 16.93 -34.20 -12.06
CA ALA A 166 16.49 -35.08 -13.14
C ALA A 166 15.21 -34.60 -13.84
N GLU A 167 14.38 -33.81 -13.16
CA GLU A 167 13.11 -33.30 -13.69
C GLU A 167 13.24 -31.91 -14.31
N LEU A 168 14.30 -31.15 -13.99
CA LEU A 168 14.50 -29.77 -14.44
C LEU A 168 14.37 -29.58 -15.95
N PRO A 169 15.02 -30.39 -16.82
CA PRO A 169 14.94 -30.17 -18.27
C PRO A 169 13.50 -30.28 -18.79
N VAL A 170 12.79 -31.35 -18.39
CA VAL A 170 11.42 -31.61 -18.85
C VAL A 170 10.47 -30.52 -18.35
N ARG A 171 10.57 -30.11 -17.08
CA ARG A 171 9.73 -29.04 -16.53
C ARG A 171 10.00 -27.70 -17.21
N ARG A 172 11.27 -27.37 -17.46
CA ARG A 172 11.67 -26.13 -18.12
C ARG A 172 11.13 -26.05 -19.55
N VAL A 173 11.27 -27.13 -20.32
CA VAL A 173 10.70 -27.24 -21.67
C VAL A 173 9.19 -27.10 -21.65
N SER A 174 8.50 -27.69 -20.68
CA SER A 174 7.05 -27.54 -20.52
C SER A 174 6.64 -26.07 -20.28
N CYS A 175 7.38 -25.34 -19.44
CA CYS A 175 7.13 -23.92 -19.20
C CYS A 175 7.39 -23.08 -20.45
N PHE A 176 8.49 -23.32 -21.17
CA PHE A 176 8.75 -22.66 -22.45
C PHE A 176 7.68 -22.98 -23.49
N ARG A 177 7.22 -24.23 -23.57
CA ARG A 177 6.14 -24.62 -24.49
C ARG A 177 4.88 -23.82 -24.24
N SER A 178 4.47 -23.70 -22.96
CA SER A 178 3.29 -22.92 -22.59
C SER A 178 3.46 -21.44 -22.99
N LEU A 179 4.61 -20.85 -22.66
CA LEU A 179 4.92 -19.45 -22.97
C LEU A 179 4.89 -19.18 -24.48
N PHE A 180 5.62 -19.99 -25.25
CA PHE A 180 5.78 -19.77 -26.68
C PHE A 180 4.54 -20.12 -27.49
N ARG A 181 3.72 -21.08 -27.03
CA ARG A 181 2.41 -21.33 -27.64
C ARG A 181 1.57 -20.05 -27.68
N ASP A 182 1.49 -19.34 -26.57
CA ASP A 182 0.61 -18.16 -26.45
C ASP A 182 1.19 -16.95 -27.23
N ILE A 183 2.51 -16.78 -27.20
CA ILE A 183 3.22 -15.77 -28.02
C ILE A 183 3.05 -16.07 -29.52
N ASP A 184 3.28 -17.30 -29.95
CA ASP A 184 3.22 -17.69 -31.36
C ASP A 184 1.80 -17.59 -31.90
N ASN A 185 0.79 -17.95 -31.10
CA ASN A 185 -0.62 -17.73 -31.43
C ASN A 185 -0.91 -16.24 -31.68
N LYS A 186 -0.40 -15.36 -30.81
CA LYS A 186 -0.56 -13.91 -30.95
C LYS A 186 0.13 -13.35 -32.18
N LEU A 187 1.34 -13.83 -32.46
CA LEU A 187 2.16 -13.40 -33.59
C LEU A 187 1.81 -14.12 -34.91
N LYS A 188 0.91 -15.10 -34.88
CA LYS A 188 0.62 -16.01 -36.00
C LYS A 188 1.89 -16.65 -36.56
N ALA A 189 2.80 -17.01 -35.66
CA ALA A 189 4.10 -17.58 -36.00
C ALA A 189 4.08 -19.11 -35.90
N HIS A 190 4.98 -19.78 -36.62
CA HIS A 190 5.14 -21.23 -36.52
C HIS A 190 5.99 -21.58 -35.31
N SER A 191 5.46 -22.40 -34.41
CA SER A 191 6.16 -22.90 -33.21
C SER A 191 7.19 -23.97 -33.55
N LEU A 192 8.22 -24.06 -32.70
CA LEU A 192 9.09 -25.23 -32.67
C LEU A 192 8.26 -26.46 -32.28
N SER A 193 8.56 -27.62 -32.88
CA SER A 193 8.04 -28.90 -32.36
C SER A 193 8.60 -29.15 -30.96
N ASP A 194 7.94 -29.99 -30.17
CA ASP A 194 8.36 -30.29 -28.80
C ASP A 194 9.82 -30.74 -28.70
N GLN A 195 10.24 -31.66 -29.58
CA GLN A 195 11.63 -32.10 -29.65
C GLN A 195 12.58 -30.96 -30.03
N ASN A 196 12.21 -30.15 -31.02
CA ASN A 196 13.04 -29.03 -31.45
C ASN A 196 13.17 -27.97 -30.35
N LEU A 197 12.11 -27.74 -29.57
CA LEU A 197 12.11 -26.83 -28.43
C LEU A 197 13.06 -27.31 -27.34
N GLU A 198 12.99 -28.59 -26.99
CA GLU A 198 13.90 -29.22 -26.02
C GLU A 198 15.36 -29.15 -26.47
N ASP A 199 15.65 -29.55 -27.70
CA ASP A 199 17.01 -29.50 -28.24
C ASP A 199 17.53 -28.05 -28.28
N THR A 200 16.68 -27.09 -28.65
CA THR A 200 17.05 -25.68 -28.66
C THR A 200 17.34 -25.16 -27.26
N ASP A 201 16.52 -25.52 -26.28
CA ASP A 201 16.74 -25.12 -24.90
C ASP A 201 18.01 -25.73 -24.31
N ARG A 202 18.27 -27.02 -24.56
CA ARG A 202 19.53 -27.69 -24.18
C ARG A 202 20.74 -27.04 -24.83
N PHE A 203 20.65 -26.68 -26.11
CA PHE A 203 21.74 -25.99 -26.82
C PHE A 203 22.03 -24.62 -26.20
N LEU A 204 21.01 -23.80 -25.99
CA LEU A 204 21.15 -22.44 -25.45
C LEU A 204 21.55 -22.41 -23.96
N SER A 205 21.21 -23.44 -23.20
CA SER A 205 21.61 -23.59 -21.79
C SER A 205 22.94 -24.32 -21.59
N GLY A 206 23.66 -24.67 -22.67
CA GLY A 206 24.97 -25.33 -22.58
C GLY A 206 24.91 -26.78 -22.08
N GLN A 207 23.76 -27.45 -22.21
CA GLN A 207 23.52 -28.82 -21.73
C GLN A 207 23.76 -29.90 -22.80
N MET A 208 24.19 -29.51 -23.99
CA MET A 208 24.60 -30.44 -25.04
C MET A 208 26.07 -30.81 -24.89
N ASN A 209 26.39 -32.09 -25.04
CA ASN A 209 27.76 -32.53 -25.18
C ASN A 209 28.36 -32.06 -26.53
N GLU A 210 29.66 -32.26 -26.72
CA GLU A 210 30.37 -31.76 -27.91
C GLU A 210 29.81 -32.32 -29.23
N ALA A 211 29.46 -33.62 -29.26
CA ALA A 211 28.91 -34.28 -30.44
C ALA A 211 27.51 -33.75 -30.78
N GLU A 212 26.63 -33.64 -29.77
CA GLU A 212 25.28 -33.06 -29.90
C GLU A 212 25.36 -31.61 -30.39
N ARG A 213 26.22 -30.80 -29.77
CA ARG A 213 26.40 -29.39 -30.13
C ARG A 213 26.89 -29.23 -31.57
N LYS A 214 27.81 -30.08 -32.02
CA LYS A 214 28.29 -30.10 -33.41
C LYS A 214 27.15 -30.44 -34.38
N ALA A 215 26.38 -31.48 -34.10
CA ALA A 215 25.24 -31.88 -34.92
C ALA A 215 24.16 -30.78 -34.99
N PHE A 216 23.83 -30.17 -33.86
CA PHE A 216 22.87 -29.07 -33.78
C PHE A 216 23.35 -27.85 -34.59
N THR A 217 24.63 -27.50 -34.47
CA THR A 217 25.23 -26.38 -35.22
C THR A 217 25.21 -26.65 -36.74
N THR A 218 25.53 -27.87 -37.18
CA THR A 218 25.42 -28.25 -38.60
C THR A 218 23.98 -28.14 -39.11
N ARG A 219 23.00 -28.53 -38.30
CA ARG A 219 21.57 -28.37 -38.65
C ARG A 219 21.19 -26.89 -38.78
N LEU A 220 21.62 -26.02 -37.87
CA LEU A 220 21.38 -24.57 -37.94
C LEU A 220 21.95 -23.92 -39.22
N GLN A 221 23.02 -24.48 -39.79
CA GLN A 221 23.61 -24.01 -41.05
C GLN A 221 22.85 -24.51 -42.28
N ASN A 222 22.32 -25.73 -42.23
CA ASN A 222 21.69 -26.38 -43.37
C ASN A 222 20.17 -26.15 -43.46
N ASP A 223 19.52 -25.77 -42.36
CA ASP A 223 18.08 -25.52 -42.29
C ASP A 223 17.81 -24.06 -41.87
N ALA A 224 17.56 -23.22 -42.87
CA ALA A 224 17.33 -21.78 -42.67
C ALA A 224 16.04 -21.51 -41.87
N ALA A 225 15.01 -22.33 -42.06
CA ALA A 225 13.73 -22.17 -41.36
C ALA A 225 13.89 -22.50 -39.87
N PHE A 226 14.57 -23.61 -39.55
CA PHE A 226 14.91 -23.98 -38.18
C PHE A 226 15.82 -22.93 -37.53
N SER A 227 16.84 -22.45 -38.25
CA SER A 227 17.72 -21.38 -37.79
C SER A 227 16.95 -20.11 -37.41
N GLN A 228 15.97 -19.71 -38.21
CA GLN A 228 15.10 -18.56 -37.91
C GLN A 228 14.23 -18.80 -36.66
N GLN A 229 13.67 -20.00 -36.50
CA GLN A 229 12.87 -20.36 -35.32
C GLN A 229 13.72 -20.33 -34.03
N VAL A 230 14.94 -20.88 -34.08
CA VAL A 230 15.89 -20.88 -32.96
C VAL A 230 16.30 -19.46 -32.59
N LYS A 231 16.62 -18.61 -33.58
CA LYS A 231 16.92 -17.19 -33.34
C LYS A 231 15.76 -16.45 -32.69
N ARG A 232 14.51 -16.70 -33.13
CA ARG A 232 13.33 -16.10 -32.52
C ARG A 232 13.17 -16.53 -31.06
N PHE A 233 13.35 -17.82 -30.79
CA PHE A 233 13.28 -18.40 -29.46
C PHE A 233 14.33 -17.78 -28.52
N ASP A 234 15.58 -17.67 -28.98
CA ASP A 234 16.68 -17.07 -28.23
C ASP A 234 16.44 -15.57 -27.96
N ILE A 235 16.01 -14.79 -28.95
CA ILE A 235 15.68 -13.37 -28.76
C ILE A 235 14.61 -13.18 -27.69
N ILE A 236 13.51 -13.94 -27.73
CA ILE A 236 12.44 -13.83 -26.73
C ILE A 236 12.95 -14.20 -25.33
N ARG A 237 13.77 -15.25 -25.21
CA ARG A 237 14.42 -15.63 -23.94
C ARG A 237 15.27 -14.50 -23.38
N GLN A 238 16.11 -13.89 -24.21
CA GLN A 238 17.00 -12.81 -23.81
C GLN A 238 16.22 -11.56 -23.39
N LEU A 239 15.18 -11.18 -24.14
CA LEU A 239 14.33 -10.05 -23.79
C LEU A 239 13.56 -10.30 -22.50
N LEU A 240 13.05 -11.51 -22.31
CA LEU A 240 12.38 -11.88 -21.06
C LEU A 240 13.35 -11.84 -19.88
N ALA A 241 14.57 -12.36 -20.03
CA ALA A 241 15.59 -12.39 -19.00
C ALA A 241 15.88 -10.98 -18.44
N GLN A 242 15.95 -9.96 -19.32
CA GLN A 242 16.13 -8.55 -18.92
C GLN A 242 15.07 -8.06 -17.93
N LYS A 243 13.84 -8.60 -17.96
CA LYS A 243 12.74 -8.20 -17.08
C LYS A 243 12.62 -9.05 -15.82
N ILE A 244 12.92 -10.34 -15.90
CA ILE A 244 12.57 -11.29 -14.83
C ILE A 244 13.78 -11.72 -13.99
N CYS A 245 14.98 -11.75 -14.55
CA CYS A 245 16.17 -12.22 -13.84
C CYS A 245 16.63 -11.18 -12.80
N PRO A 246 17.30 -11.61 -11.71
CA PRO A 246 17.98 -10.69 -10.81
C PRO A 246 18.98 -9.83 -11.59
N ASP A 247 18.90 -8.50 -11.44
CA ASP A 247 19.78 -7.55 -12.13
C ASP A 247 19.87 -6.27 -11.28
N ALA A 248 20.96 -6.12 -10.53
CA ALA A 248 21.15 -4.98 -9.64
C ALA A 248 21.20 -3.64 -10.40
N ASP A 249 21.80 -3.63 -11.59
CA ASP A 249 21.91 -2.44 -12.45
C ASP A 249 20.53 -1.99 -12.91
N ARG A 250 19.67 -2.94 -13.29
CA ARG A 250 18.28 -2.65 -13.66
C ARG A 250 17.50 -2.12 -12.45
N ASP A 251 17.64 -2.77 -11.30
CA ASP A 251 16.88 -2.42 -10.11
C ASP A 251 17.27 -1.00 -9.62
N GLU A 252 18.56 -0.63 -9.72
CA GLU A 252 19.06 0.72 -9.44
C GLU A 252 18.48 1.78 -10.40
N ILE A 253 18.56 1.57 -11.71
CA ILE A 253 18.00 2.55 -12.67
C ILE A 253 16.49 2.70 -12.52
N GLN A 254 15.78 1.60 -12.27
CA GLN A 254 14.33 1.64 -12.03
C GLN A 254 13.99 2.46 -10.79
N HIS A 255 14.75 2.29 -9.70
CA HIS A 255 14.56 3.08 -8.49
C HIS A 255 14.85 4.57 -8.72
N LEU A 256 15.92 4.90 -9.46
CA LEU A 256 16.24 6.29 -9.83
C LEU A 256 15.11 6.91 -10.65
N LEU A 257 14.71 6.28 -11.75
CA LEU A 257 13.62 6.77 -12.61
C LEU A 257 12.31 6.92 -11.84
N PHE A 258 11.96 5.95 -10.98
CA PHE A 258 10.76 6.03 -10.14
C PHE A 258 10.80 7.23 -9.18
N THR A 259 11.95 7.49 -8.57
CA THR A 259 12.15 8.63 -7.67
C THR A 259 11.97 9.96 -8.41
N HIS A 260 12.62 10.13 -9.56
CA HIS A 260 12.50 11.34 -10.37
C HIS A 260 11.09 11.50 -10.95
N ARG A 261 10.46 10.40 -11.40
CA ARG A 261 9.06 10.39 -11.86
C ARG A 261 8.13 10.95 -10.79
N ASN A 262 8.26 10.49 -9.54
CA ASN A 262 7.40 10.97 -8.44
C ASN A 262 7.66 12.44 -8.09
N ALA A 263 8.91 12.90 -8.19
CA ALA A 263 9.27 14.30 -7.96
C ALA A 263 8.76 15.22 -9.09
N TRP A 264 8.85 14.81 -10.36
CA TRP A 264 8.53 15.62 -11.52
C TRP A 264 7.06 15.61 -11.90
N TYR A 265 6.47 14.41 -11.94
CA TYR A 265 5.08 14.23 -12.33
C TYR A 265 4.11 14.33 -11.16
N THR A 266 4.57 14.87 -10.01
CA THR A 266 3.81 15.03 -8.75
C THR A 266 2.32 14.90 -9.00
N LEU A 267 1.78 13.76 -8.58
CA LEU A 267 0.34 13.50 -8.60
C LEU A 267 -0.34 14.38 -7.54
N LYS A 268 -0.13 15.70 -7.56
CA LYS A 268 -1.19 16.61 -7.17
C LYS A 268 -2.23 16.44 -8.25
N ASP A 269 -3.15 15.51 -7.98
CA ASP A 269 -4.33 15.22 -8.76
C ASP A 269 -5.14 16.52 -8.92
N ASN A 270 -4.77 17.33 -9.90
CA ASN A 270 -5.59 18.39 -10.47
C ASN A 270 -6.47 17.83 -11.59
N SER A 271 -6.55 16.50 -11.73
CA SER A 271 -7.73 15.86 -12.29
C SER A 271 -8.85 16.08 -11.28
N GLY A 272 -9.57 17.19 -11.42
CA GLY A 272 -10.83 17.35 -10.73
C GLY A 272 -11.73 16.18 -11.10
N ILE A 273 -11.83 15.19 -10.21
CA ILE A 273 -12.94 14.25 -10.22
C ILE A 273 -14.19 15.15 -10.25
N PRO A 274 -15.09 15.01 -11.24
CA PRO A 274 -16.22 15.92 -11.39
C PRO A 274 -16.92 16.00 -10.03
N ILE A 275 -17.14 17.21 -9.52
CA ILE A 275 -17.65 17.47 -8.15
C ILE A 275 -18.83 16.57 -7.81
N ARG A 276 -19.66 16.19 -8.79
CA ARG A 276 -20.73 15.20 -8.65
C ARG A 276 -20.29 13.87 -8.03
N ASN A 277 -19.17 13.29 -8.47
CA ASN A 277 -18.69 12.01 -7.94
C ASN A 277 -18.07 12.19 -6.56
N TYR A 278 -17.46 13.35 -6.27
CA TYR A 278 -17.01 13.68 -4.92
C TYR A 278 -18.19 13.91 -3.99
N VAL A 279 -19.26 14.58 -4.43
CA VAL A 279 -20.50 14.78 -3.67
C VAL A 279 -21.24 13.47 -3.46
N ILE A 280 -21.28 12.57 -4.44
CA ILE A 280 -21.87 11.24 -4.27
C ILE A 280 -21.02 10.40 -3.31
N LEU A 281 -19.70 10.40 -3.46
CA LEU A 281 -18.80 9.65 -2.58
C LEU A 281 -18.81 10.21 -1.16
N THR A 282 -18.77 11.54 -0.98
CA THR A 282 -18.91 12.17 0.33
C THR A 282 -20.31 12.01 0.90
N ALA A 283 -21.36 12.00 0.09
CA ALA A 283 -22.71 11.69 0.56
C ALA A 283 -22.84 10.22 0.97
N LEU A 284 -22.20 9.28 0.28
CA LEU A 284 -22.18 7.86 0.65
C LEU A 284 -21.32 7.61 1.89
N ILE A 285 -20.18 8.28 2.02
CA ILE A 285 -19.33 8.22 3.22
C ILE A 285 -20.01 8.93 4.39
N ALA A 286 -20.67 10.07 4.17
CA ALA A 286 -21.41 10.79 5.20
C ALA A 286 -22.69 10.04 5.60
N ALA A 287 -23.42 9.43 4.66
CA ALA A 287 -24.55 8.57 4.97
C ALA A 287 -24.09 7.29 5.67
N GLY A 288 -22.98 6.70 5.23
CA GLY A 288 -22.34 5.57 5.88
C GLY A 288 -21.90 5.91 7.31
N MET A 289 -21.23 7.05 7.52
CA MET A 289 -20.87 7.54 8.85
C MET A 289 -22.09 7.92 9.68
N ALA A 290 -23.14 8.51 9.09
CA ALA A 290 -24.37 8.83 9.81
C ALA A 290 -25.11 7.57 10.25
N ILE A 291 -25.18 6.55 9.39
CA ILE A 291 -25.73 5.22 9.70
C ILE A 291 -24.85 4.52 10.74
N LEU A 292 -23.52 4.60 10.61
CA LEU A 292 -22.58 4.00 11.55
C LEU A 292 -22.62 4.71 12.90
N LEU A 293 -22.82 6.03 12.96
CA LEU A 293 -23.05 6.79 14.19
C LEU A 293 -24.46 6.55 14.76
N TYR A 294 -25.45 6.25 13.93
CA TYR A 294 -26.81 5.93 14.34
C TYR A 294 -26.95 4.48 14.87
N ILE A 295 -26.14 3.55 14.37
CA ILE A 295 -26.20 2.12 14.69
C ILE A 295 -25.08 1.68 15.68
N SER A 296 -23.95 2.40 15.77
CA SER A 296 -22.82 1.99 16.62
C SER A 296 -22.98 2.42 18.09
N PRO A 297 -22.70 1.52 19.06
CA PRO A 297 -23.02 1.69 20.47
C PRO A 297 -21.96 2.50 21.25
N TRP A 298 -21.55 3.67 20.73
CA TRP A 298 -20.79 4.64 21.53
C TRP A 298 -21.75 5.50 22.35
N ARG A 299 -22.49 4.88 23.29
CA ARG A 299 -23.15 5.68 24.32
C ARG A 299 -22.05 6.37 25.11
N LYS A 300 -22.01 7.71 25.02
CA LYS A 300 -21.26 8.57 25.95
C LYS A 300 -21.40 7.95 27.35
N ASN A 301 -20.30 7.67 28.04
CA ASN A 301 -20.35 7.03 29.35
C ASN A 301 -20.80 8.08 30.38
N ILE A 302 -22.11 8.41 30.37
CA ILE A 302 -22.75 9.48 31.17
C ILE A 302 -22.31 9.35 32.63
N TYR A 303 -22.20 8.12 33.15
CA TYR A 303 -21.65 7.86 34.48
C TYR A 303 -20.35 8.62 34.80
N ARG A 304 -19.33 8.57 33.93
CA ARG A 304 -18.03 9.22 34.18
C ARG A 304 -18.11 10.75 34.20
N GLN A 305 -19.11 11.36 33.57
CA GLN A 305 -19.29 12.82 33.59
C GLN A 305 -19.87 13.31 34.92
N PHE A 306 -20.62 12.46 35.62
CA PHE A 306 -21.32 12.82 36.84
C PHE A 306 -20.70 12.23 38.12
N ALA A 307 -19.82 11.23 38.00
CA ALA A 307 -19.24 10.50 39.14
C ALA A 307 -18.02 11.16 39.82
N SER A 308 -17.55 12.34 39.38
CA SER A 308 -16.42 13.03 40.01
C SER A 308 -16.78 13.64 41.37
N THR A 309 -16.50 12.88 42.44
CA THR A 309 -16.46 13.40 43.81
C THR A 309 -15.06 13.23 44.35
N GLU A 310 -14.51 14.31 44.88
CA GLU A 310 -13.29 14.25 45.69
C GLU A 310 -13.68 13.96 47.13
N MET A 311 -12.95 13.05 47.76
CA MET A 311 -13.02 12.81 49.20
C MET A 311 -12.37 13.98 49.92
N GLN A 312 -13.17 14.68 50.73
CA GLN A 312 -12.70 15.77 51.58
C GLN A 312 -12.23 15.21 52.93
N ILE A 313 -11.39 15.97 53.64
CA ILE A 313 -11.04 15.66 55.02
C ILE A 313 -12.17 16.19 55.90
N PRO A 314 -12.89 15.35 56.66
CA PRO A 314 -13.97 15.83 57.52
C PRO A 314 -13.40 16.58 58.74
N ASP A 315 -14.00 17.72 59.08
CA ASP A 315 -13.59 18.56 60.22
C ASP A 315 -13.93 17.95 61.59
N ILE A 316 -14.69 16.84 61.60
CA ILE A 316 -15.13 16.15 62.82
C ILE A 316 -14.24 14.93 63.05
N ASP A 317 -13.51 14.91 64.17
CA ASP A 317 -12.57 13.84 64.52
C ASP A 317 -13.20 12.43 64.51
N SER A 318 -14.47 12.29 64.90
CA SER A 318 -15.17 11.00 64.89
C SER A 318 -15.46 10.42 63.49
N LEU A 319 -15.32 11.24 62.44
CA LEU A 319 -15.48 10.84 61.04
C LEU A 319 -14.14 10.73 60.30
N ARG A 320 -13.02 11.06 60.96
CA ARG A 320 -11.70 11.09 60.35
C ARG A 320 -11.31 9.73 59.79
N LEU A 321 -10.92 9.73 58.52
CA LEU A 321 -10.41 8.57 57.81
C LEU A 321 -8.87 8.62 57.77
N PRO A 322 -8.19 7.47 57.56
CA PRO A 322 -6.77 7.48 57.26
C PRO A 322 -6.49 8.38 56.05
N GLU A 323 -5.49 9.26 56.15
CA GLU A 323 -5.14 10.18 55.04
C GLU A 323 -4.84 9.41 53.74
N GLU A 324 -4.26 8.22 53.87
CA GLU A 324 -4.01 7.33 52.74
C GLU A 324 -5.30 6.92 52.01
N ALA A 325 -6.41 6.68 52.74
CA ALA A 325 -7.69 6.32 52.11
C ALA A 325 -8.22 7.47 51.23
N ILE A 326 -8.06 8.70 51.72
CA ILE A 326 -8.45 9.93 51.01
C ILE A 326 -7.59 10.11 49.76
N GLN A 327 -6.27 9.96 49.89
CA GLN A 327 -5.33 10.09 48.77
C GLN A 327 -5.57 9.05 47.67
N GLN A 328 -5.75 7.77 48.04
CA GLN A 328 -5.98 6.71 47.08
C GLN A 328 -7.31 6.90 46.35
N PHE A 329 -8.37 7.28 47.07
CA PHE A 329 -9.67 7.56 46.48
C PHE A 329 -9.60 8.72 45.47
N ASN A 330 -8.95 9.84 45.84
CA ASN A 330 -8.84 11.01 44.97
C ASN A 330 -7.94 10.79 43.74
N ARG A 331 -7.02 9.81 43.80
CA ARG A 331 -6.22 9.35 42.65
C ARG A 331 -6.97 8.35 41.76
N GLY A 332 -8.18 7.93 42.13
CA GLY A 332 -8.95 6.91 41.42
C GLY A 332 -8.48 5.47 41.67
N HIS A 333 -7.59 5.26 42.64
CA HIS A 333 -7.11 3.94 43.07
C HIS A 333 -8.16 3.28 43.99
N PHE A 334 -9.31 2.93 43.41
CA PHE A 334 -10.47 2.50 44.16
C PHE A 334 -10.28 1.16 44.88
N ASN A 335 -9.45 0.26 44.36
CA ASN A 335 -9.15 -1.04 45.00
C ASN A 335 -8.49 -0.84 46.36
N GLU A 336 -7.45 -0.02 46.39
CA GLU A 336 -6.68 0.36 47.58
C GLU A 336 -7.55 1.17 48.55
N ALA A 337 -8.35 2.10 48.01
CA ALA A 337 -9.27 2.90 48.82
C ALA A 337 -10.30 2.01 49.56
N VAL A 338 -10.91 1.04 48.87
CA VAL A 338 -11.90 0.13 49.48
C VAL A 338 -11.28 -0.72 50.59
N VAL A 339 -10.03 -1.18 50.44
CA VAL A 339 -9.32 -1.92 51.51
C VAL A 339 -9.18 -1.05 52.76
N LEU A 340 -8.72 0.19 52.61
CA LEU A 340 -8.53 1.12 53.73
C LEU A 340 -9.87 1.51 54.38
N LEU A 341 -10.93 1.70 53.58
CA LEU A 341 -12.27 2.01 54.07
C LEU A 341 -12.92 0.81 54.79
N ASN A 342 -12.66 -0.43 54.35
CA ASN A 342 -13.08 -1.64 55.08
C ASN A 342 -12.43 -1.72 56.46
N ASN A 343 -11.13 -1.42 56.54
CA ASN A 343 -10.42 -1.38 57.82
C ASN A 343 -11.01 -0.30 58.74
N ALA A 344 -11.28 0.90 58.21
CA ALA A 344 -11.92 1.98 58.97
C ALA A 344 -13.31 1.57 59.52
N LEU A 345 -14.10 0.86 58.71
CA LEU A 345 -15.41 0.36 59.10
C LEU A 345 -15.37 -0.83 60.05
N THR A 346 -14.25 -1.55 60.13
CA THR A 346 -14.04 -2.59 61.16
C THR A 346 -13.85 -1.93 62.53
N THR A 347 -13.10 -0.83 62.59
CA THR A 347 -12.86 -0.07 63.83
C THR A 347 -14.06 0.76 64.25
N ASN A 348 -14.76 1.38 63.30
CA ASN A 348 -15.98 2.17 63.54
C ASN A 348 -17.07 1.81 62.52
N PRO A 349 -17.89 0.78 62.79
CA PRO A 349 -18.96 0.35 61.90
C PRO A 349 -20.01 1.43 61.63
N GLY A 350 -20.17 2.40 62.53
CA GLY A 350 -21.13 3.51 62.43
C GLY A 350 -20.66 4.69 61.58
N ASN A 351 -19.44 4.66 61.04
CA ASN A 351 -18.91 5.76 60.24
C ASN A 351 -19.60 5.84 58.86
N LEU A 352 -20.64 6.66 58.76
CA LEU A 352 -21.41 6.87 57.53
C LEU A 352 -20.58 7.54 56.41
N TYR A 353 -19.56 8.32 56.77
CA TYR A 353 -18.63 8.93 55.81
C TYR A 353 -17.78 7.86 55.12
N ALA A 354 -17.21 6.93 55.89
CA ALA A 354 -16.49 5.77 55.36
C ALA A 354 -17.40 4.89 54.47
N ARG A 355 -18.65 4.64 54.91
CA ARG A 355 -19.62 3.86 54.11
C ARG A 355 -19.96 4.55 52.80
N PHE A 356 -20.18 5.87 52.81
CA PHE A 356 -20.49 6.63 51.60
C PHE A 356 -19.40 6.47 50.54
N TYR A 357 -18.15 6.77 50.90
CA TYR A 357 -17.06 6.69 49.95
C TYR A 357 -16.71 5.25 49.53
N ARG A 358 -16.92 4.27 50.41
CA ARG A 358 -16.80 2.86 50.03
C ARG A 358 -17.85 2.49 48.99
N GLY A 359 -19.09 2.95 49.19
CA GLY A 359 -20.16 2.83 48.22
C GLY A 359 -19.80 3.43 46.86
N VAL A 360 -19.28 4.66 46.83
CA VAL A 360 -18.83 5.31 45.59
C VAL A 360 -17.71 4.52 44.90
N ALA A 361 -16.65 4.14 45.62
CA ALA A 361 -15.54 3.37 45.06
C ALA A 361 -15.98 2.00 44.51
N ARG A 362 -16.94 1.34 45.18
CA ARG A 362 -17.53 0.08 44.74
C ARG A 362 -18.34 0.21 43.46
N ILE A 363 -18.99 1.35 43.22
CA ILE A 363 -19.63 1.60 41.91
C ILE A 363 -18.56 1.58 40.82
N ASP A 364 -17.42 2.24 41.02
CA ASP A 364 -16.32 2.24 40.05
C ASP A 364 -15.71 0.85 39.83
N GLN A 365 -15.58 0.03 40.87
CA GLN A 365 -15.21 -1.39 40.79
C GLN A 365 -16.28 -2.30 40.19
N ASN A 366 -17.44 -1.77 39.80
CA ASN A 366 -18.58 -2.52 39.28
C ASN A 366 -19.23 -3.49 40.29
N GLN A 367 -18.98 -3.29 41.59
CA GLN A 367 -19.62 -4.01 42.71
C GLN A 367 -20.94 -3.31 43.09
N LEU A 368 -21.90 -3.31 42.16
CA LEU A 368 -23.09 -2.44 42.26
C LEU A 368 -24.02 -2.80 43.43
N ASN A 369 -24.18 -4.08 43.77
CA ASN A 369 -25.06 -4.49 44.87
C ASN A 369 -24.51 -4.00 46.22
N ASP A 370 -23.25 -4.32 46.52
CA ASP A 370 -22.56 -3.88 47.74
C ASP A 370 -22.49 -2.36 47.85
N ALA A 371 -22.29 -1.67 46.71
CA ALA A 371 -22.34 -0.21 46.66
C ALA A 371 -23.70 0.34 47.08
N ARG A 372 -24.79 -0.25 46.55
CA ARG A 372 -26.16 0.16 46.86
C ARG A 372 -26.50 -0.10 48.32
N GLU A 373 -26.03 -1.20 48.91
CA GLU A 373 -26.20 -1.46 50.34
C GLU A 373 -25.55 -0.37 51.21
N ASP A 374 -24.30 -0.02 50.90
CA ASP A 374 -23.58 1.06 51.58
C ASP A 374 -24.32 2.40 51.44
N LEU A 375 -24.71 2.76 50.21
CA LEU A 375 -25.38 4.03 49.92
C LEU A 375 -26.79 4.09 50.52
N LEU A 376 -27.52 2.99 50.58
CA LEU A 376 -28.83 2.93 51.23
C LEU A 376 -28.72 3.17 52.74
N ALA A 377 -27.69 2.60 53.37
CA ALA A 377 -27.42 2.86 54.78
C ALA A 377 -27.10 4.35 55.03
N VAL A 378 -26.32 4.98 54.15
CA VAL A 378 -26.02 6.42 54.26
C VAL A 378 -27.26 7.28 54.01
N PHE A 379 -28.04 6.96 52.97
CA PHE A 379 -29.28 7.67 52.65
C PHE A 379 -30.27 7.66 53.83
N SER A 380 -30.37 6.52 54.51
CA SER A 380 -31.33 6.34 55.60
C SER A 380 -30.90 7.00 56.91
N ASN A 381 -29.59 7.07 57.18
CA ASN A 381 -29.07 7.43 58.50
C ASN A 381 -28.25 8.73 58.54
N SER A 382 -27.84 9.29 57.40
CA SER A 382 -27.14 10.58 57.33
C SER A 382 -28.12 11.71 57.00
N HIS A 383 -27.89 12.88 57.58
CA HIS A 383 -28.53 14.12 57.13
C HIS A 383 -27.69 14.79 56.04
N ASP A 384 -26.39 14.96 56.30
CA ASP A 384 -25.47 15.73 55.45
C ASP A 384 -25.18 15.03 54.11
N LEU A 385 -24.99 13.70 54.12
CA LEU A 385 -24.66 12.92 52.92
C LEU A 385 -25.89 12.32 52.23
N ARG A 386 -27.10 12.57 52.74
CA ARG A 386 -28.33 11.93 52.25
C ARG A 386 -28.51 12.12 50.75
N ASN A 387 -28.39 13.36 50.31
CA ASN A 387 -28.66 13.74 48.93
C ASN A 387 -27.57 13.21 47.98
N ASP A 388 -26.31 13.19 48.44
CA ASP A 388 -25.21 12.62 47.65
C ASP A 388 -25.31 11.09 47.58
N ALA A 389 -25.73 10.43 48.65
CA ALA A 389 -26.00 9.00 48.66
C ALA A 389 -27.13 8.63 47.68
N ALA A 390 -28.21 9.41 47.64
CA ALA A 390 -29.27 9.24 46.66
C ALA A 390 -28.78 9.45 45.22
N PHE A 391 -27.91 10.43 45.00
CA PHE A 391 -27.34 10.72 43.68
C PHE A 391 -26.44 9.58 43.18
N TYR A 392 -25.53 9.09 44.03
CA TYR A 392 -24.67 7.96 43.69
C TYR A 392 -25.44 6.64 43.56
N MET A 393 -26.52 6.47 44.32
CA MET A 393 -27.46 5.37 44.14
C MET A 393 -28.10 5.42 42.74
N ALA A 394 -28.54 6.59 42.28
CA ALA A 394 -29.05 6.77 40.91
C ALA A 394 -27.96 6.47 39.85
N LEU A 395 -26.73 6.94 40.05
CA LEU A 395 -25.60 6.64 39.16
C LEU A 395 -25.29 5.14 39.09
N SER A 396 -25.45 4.40 40.20
CA SER A 396 -25.28 2.94 40.20
C SER A 396 -26.31 2.23 39.32
N TYR A 397 -27.55 2.71 39.26
CA TYR A 397 -28.59 2.19 38.37
C TYR A 397 -28.37 2.60 36.92
N LEU A 398 -27.92 3.84 36.70
CA LEU A 398 -27.50 4.33 35.39
C LEU A 398 -26.40 3.47 34.78
N LYS A 399 -25.39 3.11 35.57
CA LYS A 399 -24.26 2.24 35.15
C LYS A 399 -24.73 0.84 34.74
N GLU A 400 -25.81 0.36 35.32
CA GLU A 400 -26.46 -0.92 34.97
C GLU A 400 -27.49 -0.78 33.82
N GLY A 401 -27.67 0.41 33.24
CA GLY A 401 -28.66 0.67 32.19
C GLY A 401 -30.12 0.75 32.69
N ARG A 402 -30.33 0.74 34.02
CA ARG A 402 -31.63 0.76 34.68
C ARG A 402 -32.17 2.20 34.83
N LYS A 403 -32.60 2.79 33.71
CA LYS A 403 -33.01 4.19 33.60
C LYS A 403 -34.20 4.58 34.51
N GLN A 404 -35.18 3.69 34.67
CA GLN A 404 -36.34 3.94 35.52
C GLN A 404 -35.94 4.10 36.98
N GLN A 405 -35.18 3.14 37.52
CA GLN A 405 -34.67 3.20 38.89
C GLN A 405 -33.74 4.39 39.12
N CYS A 406 -32.94 4.77 38.11
CA CYS A 406 -32.15 6.00 38.15
C CYS A 406 -33.04 7.23 38.37
N GLN A 407 -34.10 7.39 37.58
CA GLN A 407 -35.06 8.51 37.72
C GLN A 407 -35.79 8.49 39.07
N GLU A 408 -36.21 7.31 39.54
CA GLU A 408 -36.84 7.14 40.85
C GLU A 408 -35.94 7.64 41.98
N TRP A 409 -34.63 7.35 41.94
CA TRP A 409 -33.68 7.84 42.93
C TRP A 409 -33.36 9.33 42.80
N LEU A 410 -33.26 9.86 41.58
CA LEU A 410 -33.08 11.30 41.37
C LEU A 410 -34.27 12.12 41.90
N SER A 411 -35.50 11.59 41.81
CA SER A 411 -36.70 12.25 42.33
C SER A 411 -36.74 12.39 43.87
N LYS A 412 -35.87 11.66 44.59
CA LYS A 412 -35.77 11.72 46.05
C LYS A 412 -34.90 12.89 46.53
N ILE A 413 -34.20 13.58 45.63
CA ILE A 413 -33.33 14.71 45.95
C ILE A 413 -34.13 16.00 45.79
N PRO A 414 -34.31 16.79 46.87
CA PRO A 414 -35.13 18.00 46.82
C PRO A 414 -34.43 19.14 46.06
N PRO A 415 -35.17 20.10 45.48
CA PRO A 415 -34.61 21.24 44.74
C PRO A 415 -33.61 22.10 45.52
N GLU A 416 -33.73 22.13 46.85
CA GLU A 416 -32.87 22.88 47.76
C GLU A 416 -31.54 22.18 48.05
N ALA A 417 -31.35 20.93 47.58
CA ALA A 417 -30.14 20.17 47.83
C ALA A 417 -28.92 20.78 47.11
N PRO A 418 -27.73 20.85 47.76
CA PRO A 418 -26.53 21.41 47.13
C PRO A 418 -26.14 20.73 45.81
N ASN A 419 -26.45 19.43 45.66
CA ASN A 419 -26.16 18.66 44.46
C ASN A 419 -27.30 18.65 43.41
N TYR A 420 -28.41 19.36 43.65
CA TYR A 420 -29.55 19.42 42.73
C TYR A 420 -29.21 19.93 41.32
N PRO A 421 -28.26 20.87 41.10
CA PRO A 421 -27.81 21.22 39.75
C PRO A 421 -27.21 20.04 38.97
N LYS A 422 -26.57 19.07 39.66
CA LYS A 422 -26.08 17.83 39.03
C LYS A 422 -27.25 16.92 38.66
N VAL A 423 -28.30 16.89 39.48
CA VAL A 423 -29.55 16.13 39.22
C VAL A 423 -30.24 16.64 37.96
N GLN A 424 -30.44 17.96 37.82
CA GLN A 424 -31.10 18.55 36.65
C GLN A 424 -30.37 18.22 35.36
N LYS A 425 -29.04 18.40 35.35
CA LYS A 425 -28.19 18.04 34.20
C LYS A 425 -28.27 16.56 33.86
N LEU A 426 -28.28 15.68 34.86
CA LEU A 426 -28.41 14.24 34.61
C LEU A 426 -29.79 13.87 34.06
N ILE A 427 -30.86 14.51 34.54
CA ILE A 427 -32.22 14.31 34.02
C ILE A 427 -32.33 14.78 32.56
N GLU A 428 -31.67 15.87 32.18
CA GLU A 428 -31.60 16.35 30.79
C GLU A 428 -30.86 15.36 29.88
N GLU A 429 -29.69 14.85 30.30
CA GLU A 429 -28.94 13.82 29.56
C GLU A 429 -29.66 12.47 29.48
N LEU A 430 -30.64 12.25 30.36
CA LEU A 430 -31.52 11.09 30.34
C LEU A 430 -32.74 11.27 29.44
N LYS A 431 -33.03 12.44 28.86
CA LYS A 431 -34.13 12.58 27.88
C LYS A 431 -33.68 12.07 26.52
#